data_AF-A0A838J108-F1
#
_entry.id   AF-A0A838J108-F1
#
_cell.length_a   1.000
_cell.length_b   1.000
_cell.length_c   1.000
_cell.angle_alpha   90.00
_cell.angle_beta   90.00
_cell.angle_gamma   90.00
#
_symmetry.space_group_name_H-M   'P 1'
#
loop_
_entity.id
_entity.type
_entity.pdbx_description
1 polymer ?
#
loop_
_entity_poly.entity_id
_entity_poly.type
_entity_poly.pdbx_seq_one_letter_code
_entity_poly.pdbx_strand_id
1 'polypeptide(L)'
;MKNTAKAINHLQNVTAARRCHECNQEALGRCPDCHMSFCELHFPKQQHSPCAEQQMKLAQTQVCYVCGTQVYPDQWSVSKTSHFVDEYTCRGCGHYVCDDLHTQRKTEDVIVSREGLRGHRYQYIVRYCDLCSPLSRFGGVKGLAYAATVVATVAAGVFFYLHP
;
A
#
# COMPACT_ATOMS: atom_id res chain seq x y z
N MET A 1 27.26 -34.89 1.48
CA MET A 1 26.77 -33.76 2.31
C MET A 1 26.48 -32.51 1.47
N LYS A 2 25.60 -32.57 0.46
CA LYS A 2 25.30 -31.43 -0.46
C LYS A 2 23.83 -30.97 -0.48
N ASN A 3 22.97 -31.53 0.37
CA ASN A 3 21.51 -31.29 0.32
C ASN A 3 21.00 -30.26 1.35
N THR A 4 21.83 -29.81 2.29
CA THR A 4 21.42 -28.88 3.35
C THR A 4 21.26 -27.43 2.86
N ALA A 5 22.13 -26.94 1.98
CA ALA A 5 22.06 -25.57 1.48
C ALA A 5 20.78 -25.30 0.65
N LYS A 6 20.35 -26.28 -0.15
CA LYS A 6 19.14 -26.15 -0.99
C LYS A 6 17.86 -26.18 -0.14
N ALA A 7 17.84 -26.98 0.93
CA ALA A 7 16.72 -27.03 1.87
C ALA A 7 16.59 -25.75 2.72
N ILE A 8 17.71 -25.17 3.16
CA ILE A 8 17.72 -23.92 3.94
C ILE A 8 17.24 -22.75 3.07
N ASN A 9 17.74 -22.62 1.83
CA ASN A 9 17.28 -21.58 0.89
C ASN A 9 15.80 -21.74 0.52
N HIS A 10 15.29 -22.96 0.39
CA HIS A 10 13.88 -23.23 0.11
C HIS A 10 12.99 -22.91 1.32
N LEU A 11 13.43 -23.22 2.55
CA LEU A 11 12.71 -22.86 3.78
C LEU A 11 12.66 -21.34 3.98
N GLN A 12 13.77 -20.63 3.76
CA GLN A 12 13.84 -19.18 3.85
C GLN A 12 12.91 -18.47 2.83
N ASN A 13 12.87 -18.97 1.58
CA ASN A 13 11.93 -18.46 0.57
C ASN A 13 10.46 -18.77 0.90
N VAL A 14 10.16 -19.92 1.50
CA VAL A 14 8.80 -20.27 1.94
C VAL A 14 8.35 -19.43 3.13
N THR A 15 9.26 -19.04 4.03
CA THR A 15 8.95 -18.11 5.14
C THR A 15 8.81 -16.67 4.70
N ALA A 16 9.49 -16.24 3.63
CA ALA A 16 9.31 -14.91 3.05
C ALA A 16 7.96 -14.80 2.31
N ALA A 17 7.58 -15.83 1.54
CA ALA A 17 6.33 -15.90 0.77
C ALA A 17 5.05 -16.10 1.62
N ARG A 18 5.16 -16.02 2.95
CA ARG A 18 4.01 -16.05 3.87
C ARG A 18 3.82 -14.74 4.59
N ARG A 19 4.62 -13.71 4.32
CA ARG A 19 4.52 -12.44 5.04
C ARG A 19 3.75 -11.42 4.22
N CYS A 20 2.91 -10.63 4.89
CA CYS A 20 2.24 -9.52 4.26
C CYS A 20 3.28 -8.50 3.75
N HIS A 21 3.14 -8.02 2.51
CA HIS A 21 4.04 -7.03 1.93
C HIS A 21 4.06 -5.71 2.72
N GLU A 22 2.91 -5.30 3.26
CA GLU A 22 2.75 -4.02 3.96
C GLU A 22 3.25 -4.07 5.41
N CYS A 23 2.93 -5.14 6.14
CA CYS A 23 3.19 -5.22 7.59
C CYS A 23 4.28 -6.25 7.98
N ASN A 24 4.81 -7.01 7.01
CA ASN A 24 5.83 -8.06 7.20
C ASN A 24 5.45 -9.15 8.23
N GLN A 25 4.17 -9.26 8.61
CA GLN A 25 3.65 -10.29 9.51
C GLN A 25 3.19 -11.52 8.74
N GLU A 26 3.22 -12.70 9.36
CA GLU A 26 2.76 -13.93 8.72
C GLU A 26 1.26 -13.81 8.38
N ALA A 27 0.95 -13.91 7.10
CA ALA A 27 -0.40 -14.02 6.56
C ALA A 27 -0.98 -15.36 6.99
N LEU A 28 -1.51 -15.37 8.22
CA LEU A 28 -2.29 -16.47 8.73
C LEU A 28 -3.54 -16.56 7.85
N GLY A 29 -3.53 -17.44 6.85
CA GLY A 29 -4.68 -17.69 5.97
C GLY A 29 -5.90 -18.29 6.68
N ARG A 30 -5.87 -18.32 8.02
CA ARG A 30 -6.88 -18.75 8.99
C ARG A 30 -6.64 -17.99 10.29
N CYS A 31 -7.69 -17.52 10.96
CA CYS A 31 -7.56 -16.98 12.32
C CYS A 31 -7.03 -18.07 13.28
N PRO A 32 -6.11 -17.77 14.21
CA PRO A 32 -5.60 -18.74 15.17
C PRO A 32 -6.65 -19.19 16.19
N ASP A 33 -7.66 -18.36 16.47
CA ASP A 33 -8.71 -18.65 17.46
C ASP A 33 -9.87 -19.47 16.88
N CYS A 34 -10.39 -19.08 15.70
CA CYS A 34 -11.56 -19.73 15.10
C CYS A 34 -11.22 -20.65 13.91
N HIS A 35 -9.96 -20.66 13.44
CA HIS A 35 -9.46 -21.46 12.31
C HIS A 35 -10.19 -21.27 10.96
N MET A 36 -11.13 -20.33 10.87
CA MET A 36 -11.85 -19.98 9.65
C MET A 36 -11.00 -19.09 8.73
N SER A 37 -11.15 -19.26 7.43
CA SER A 37 -10.43 -18.49 6.40
C SER A 37 -11.09 -17.15 6.04
N PHE A 38 -12.29 -16.88 6.56
CA PHE A 38 -13.09 -15.69 6.24
C PHE A 38 -13.55 -15.03 7.54
N CYS A 39 -12.70 -14.15 8.08
CA CYS A 39 -12.96 -13.54 9.39
C CYS A 39 -13.90 -12.33 9.34
N GLU A 40 -14.04 -11.68 8.18
CA GLU A 40 -14.88 -10.48 8.01
C GLU A 40 -16.39 -10.74 8.26
N LEU A 41 -16.85 -11.98 8.08
CA LEU A 41 -18.26 -12.34 8.27
C LEU A 41 -18.63 -12.72 9.71
N HIS A 42 -17.64 -12.90 10.60
CA HIS A 42 -17.89 -13.40 11.95
C HIS A 42 -17.48 -12.43 13.07
N PHE A 43 -16.58 -11.49 12.80
CA PHE A 43 -16.03 -10.60 13.83
C PHE A 43 -15.61 -9.23 13.25
N PRO A 44 -15.51 -8.17 14.09
CA PRO A 44 -15.06 -6.85 13.64
C PRO A 44 -13.69 -6.89 12.97
N LYS A 45 -13.51 -6.14 11.88
CA LYS A 45 -12.27 -6.07 11.08
C LYS A 45 -10.99 -5.89 11.91
N GLN A 46 -11.09 -5.12 12.98
CA GLN A 46 -10.00 -4.79 13.93
C GLN A 46 -9.46 -6.00 14.72
N GLN A 47 -10.16 -7.14 14.72
CA GLN A 47 -9.81 -8.30 15.54
C GLN A 47 -9.16 -9.44 14.75
N HIS A 48 -9.06 -9.35 13.41
CA HIS A 48 -8.67 -10.53 12.59
C HIS A 48 -7.73 -10.29 11.42
N SER A 49 -7.34 -9.06 11.08
CA SER A 49 -6.22 -8.91 10.14
C SER A 49 -4.90 -9.11 10.90
N PRO A 50 -3.94 -9.89 10.38
CA PRO A 50 -2.60 -9.99 10.97
C PRO A 50 -2.00 -8.59 11.19
N CYS A 51 -2.32 -7.65 10.29
CA CYS A 51 -1.88 -6.27 10.40
C CYS A 51 -2.77 -5.38 11.29
N ALA A 52 -3.88 -5.87 11.88
CA ALA A 52 -4.90 -5.05 12.55
C ALA A 52 -4.31 -4.20 13.67
N GLU A 53 -3.49 -4.80 14.54
CA GLU A 53 -2.88 -4.08 15.66
C GLU A 53 -1.93 -2.98 15.18
N GLN A 54 -1.17 -3.25 14.12
CA GLN A 54 -0.27 -2.26 13.51
C GLN A 54 -1.06 -1.15 12.82
N GLN A 55 -2.14 -1.48 12.10
CA GLN A 55 -3.03 -0.51 11.48
C GLN A 55 -3.75 0.36 12.53
N MET A 56 -4.15 -0.22 13.67
CA MET A 56 -4.73 0.54 14.79
C MET A 56 -3.72 1.48 15.43
N LYS A 57 -2.47 1.06 15.64
CA LYS A 57 -1.38 1.93 16.12
C LYS A 57 -1.09 3.08 15.14
N LEU A 58 -1.11 2.78 13.84
CA LEU A 58 -0.96 3.78 12.79
C LEU A 58 -2.12 4.78 12.85
N ALA A 59 -3.37 4.31 12.88
CA ALA A 59 -4.56 5.14 12.93
C ALA A 59 -4.60 6.10 14.15
N GLN A 60 -4.03 5.72 15.30
CA GLN A 60 -3.95 6.59 16.48
C GLN A 60 -3.17 7.89 16.24
N THR A 61 -2.22 7.88 15.31
CA THR A 61 -1.34 9.02 15.04
C THR A 61 -1.68 9.75 13.74
N GLN A 62 -2.55 9.16 12.93
CA GLN A 62 -2.80 9.63 11.59
C GLN A 62 -4.08 10.44 11.53
N VAL A 63 -3.93 11.66 11.06
CA VAL A 63 -5.00 12.64 10.96
C VAL A 63 -5.05 13.21 9.56
N CYS A 64 -6.23 13.55 9.09
CA CYS A 64 -6.40 14.29 7.86
C CYS A 64 -5.65 15.62 7.96
N TYR A 65 -4.75 15.90 7.01
CA TYR A 65 -3.95 17.12 7.04
C TYR A 65 -4.77 18.41 6.92
N VAL A 66 -6.03 18.31 6.47
CA VAL A 66 -6.93 19.45 6.26
C VAL A 66 -7.77 19.74 7.51
N CYS A 67 -8.47 18.73 8.05
CA CYS A 67 -9.41 18.94 9.18
C CYS A 67 -8.97 18.33 10.52
N GLY A 68 -7.84 17.63 10.57
CA GLY A 68 -7.34 17.01 11.81
C GLY A 68 -8.15 15.81 12.30
N THR A 69 -9.21 15.40 11.61
CA THR A 69 -9.96 14.18 11.94
C THR A 69 -9.08 12.96 11.78
N GLN A 70 -9.16 12.02 12.72
CA GLN A 70 -8.44 10.76 12.64
C GLN A 70 -8.83 10.00 11.37
N VAL A 71 -7.81 9.50 10.66
CA VAL A 71 -8.00 8.59 9.54
C VAL A 71 -7.55 7.20 9.94
N TYR A 72 -8.19 6.20 9.36
CA TYR A 72 -7.97 4.80 9.72
C TYR A 72 -7.53 4.06 8.46
N PRO A 73 -6.21 4.00 8.15
CA PRO A 73 -5.74 3.09 7.13
C PRO A 73 -6.23 1.68 7.46
N ASP A 74 -6.74 1.02 6.43
CA ASP A 74 -7.31 -0.30 6.58
C ASP A 74 -6.67 -1.24 5.56
N GLN A 75 -6.50 -2.47 6.01
CA GLN A 75 -6.09 -3.57 5.17
C GLN A 75 -6.87 -4.80 5.58
N TRP A 76 -7.60 -5.36 4.62
CA TRP A 76 -8.34 -6.59 4.82
C TRP A 76 -8.10 -7.56 3.66
N SER A 77 -8.39 -8.84 3.88
CA SER A 77 -8.22 -9.88 2.88
C SER A 77 -9.53 -10.61 2.70
N VAL A 78 -10.07 -10.59 1.48
CA VAL A 78 -11.29 -11.34 1.14
C VAL A 78 -10.96 -12.81 0.90
N SER A 79 -9.72 -13.13 0.52
CA SER A 79 -9.25 -14.51 0.40
C SER A 79 -7.76 -14.62 0.73
N LYS A 80 -7.21 -15.84 0.76
CA LYS A 80 -5.77 -16.07 0.95
C LYS A 80 -4.89 -15.42 -0.13
N THR A 81 -5.48 -15.04 -1.26
CA THR A 81 -4.80 -14.51 -2.44
C THR A 81 -5.41 -13.19 -2.88
N SER A 82 -6.29 -12.57 -2.09
CA SER A 82 -6.97 -11.32 -2.47
C SER A 82 -7.01 -10.39 -1.28
N HIS A 83 -6.25 -9.31 -1.39
CA HIS A 83 -6.01 -8.32 -0.36
C HIS A 83 -6.53 -6.96 -0.84
N PHE A 84 -7.10 -6.20 0.06
CA PHE A 84 -7.57 -4.84 -0.14
C PHE A 84 -6.78 -3.93 0.79
N VAL A 85 -6.28 -2.84 0.26
CA VAL A 85 -5.42 -1.90 0.97
C VAL A 85 -5.95 -0.49 0.75
N ASP A 86 -6.23 0.22 1.84
CA ASP A 86 -6.58 1.63 1.82
C ASP A 86 -5.68 2.37 2.80
N GLU A 87 -4.69 3.08 2.28
CA GLU A 87 -3.72 3.80 3.10
C GLU A 87 -4.30 5.11 3.68
N TYR A 88 -5.47 5.57 3.21
CA TYR A 88 -6.00 6.90 3.51
C TYR A 88 -5.02 8.04 3.15
N THR A 89 -4.08 7.82 2.24
CA THR A 89 -3.12 8.82 1.78
C THR A 89 -3.48 9.32 0.38
N CYS A 90 -3.26 10.62 0.14
CA CYS A 90 -3.34 11.18 -1.20
C CYS A 90 -2.14 10.70 -2.03
N ARG A 91 -2.36 9.97 -3.13
CA ARG A 91 -1.28 9.51 -4.03
C ARG A 91 -0.48 10.67 -4.62
N GLY A 92 -1.10 11.85 -4.73
CA GLY A 92 -0.50 13.04 -5.30
C GLY A 92 0.46 13.82 -4.40
N CYS A 93 0.20 13.91 -3.10
CA CYS A 93 1.03 14.66 -2.15
C CYS A 93 1.57 13.80 -1.00
N GLY A 94 1.02 12.60 -0.76
CA GLY A 94 1.41 11.69 0.30
C GLY A 94 0.82 12.00 1.68
N HIS A 95 0.01 13.06 1.80
CA HIS A 95 -0.63 13.39 3.08
C HIS A 95 -1.89 12.55 3.31
N TYR A 96 -2.15 12.25 4.58
CA TYR A 96 -3.37 11.59 5.03
C TYR A 96 -4.61 12.45 4.78
N VAL A 97 -5.66 11.85 4.22
CA VAL A 97 -6.87 12.52 3.76
C VAL A 97 -8.10 11.71 4.16
N CYS A 98 -9.09 12.36 4.77
CA CYS A 98 -10.33 11.68 5.14
C CYS A 98 -11.20 11.40 3.91
N ASP A 99 -11.99 10.32 3.97
CA ASP A 99 -12.84 9.90 2.85
C ASP A 99 -14.00 10.88 2.64
N ASP A 100 -14.68 11.26 3.72
CA ASP A 100 -15.98 11.92 3.66
C ASP A 100 -15.96 13.36 3.14
N LEU A 101 -14.82 14.06 3.26
CA LEU A 101 -14.74 15.51 3.03
C LEU A 101 -13.61 15.94 2.11
N HIS A 102 -12.42 15.36 2.23
CA HIS A 102 -11.22 15.87 1.56
C HIS A 102 -10.67 14.96 0.47
N THR A 103 -11.34 13.83 0.20
CA THR A 103 -11.05 12.96 -0.95
C THR A 103 -11.93 13.36 -2.13
N GLN A 104 -11.37 14.07 -3.10
CA GLN A 104 -12.11 14.51 -4.30
C GLN A 104 -12.18 13.44 -5.38
N ARG A 105 -11.16 12.57 -5.44
CA ARG A 105 -11.10 11.47 -6.41
C ARG A 105 -10.62 10.22 -5.71
N LYS A 106 -11.40 9.15 -5.87
CA LYS A 106 -11.12 7.81 -5.38
C LYS A 106 -11.15 6.85 -6.57
N THR A 107 -10.09 6.08 -6.75
CA THR A 107 -9.95 5.08 -7.81
C THR A 107 -9.38 3.80 -7.22
N GLU A 108 -9.60 2.68 -7.88
CA GLU A 108 -9.04 1.40 -7.46
C GLU A 108 -7.93 0.99 -8.42
N ASP A 109 -6.82 0.52 -7.87
CA ASP A 109 -5.68 -0.01 -8.63
C ASP A 109 -5.47 -1.48 -8.24
N VAL A 110 -5.31 -2.36 -9.22
CA VAL A 110 -5.20 -3.80 -8.96
C VAL A 110 -3.84 -4.29 -9.40
N ILE A 111 -3.03 -4.68 -8.43
CA ILE A 111 -1.69 -5.21 -8.64
C ILE A 111 -1.73 -6.71 -8.39
N VAL A 112 -1.31 -7.50 -9.37
CA VAL A 112 -1.16 -8.95 -9.24
C VAL A 112 0.31 -9.27 -9.02
N SER A 113 0.67 -9.55 -7.77
CA SER A 113 2.00 -10.07 -7.43
C SER A 113 2.01 -11.59 -7.61
N ARG A 114 3.12 -12.15 -8.10
CA ARG A 114 3.30 -13.61 -8.23
C ARG A 114 4.42 -14.06 -7.31
N GLU A 115 4.07 -14.94 -6.38
CA GLU A 115 5.03 -15.61 -5.50
C GLU A 115 5.08 -17.10 -5.87
N GLY A 116 6.03 -17.46 -6.72
CA GLY A 116 6.16 -18.82 -7.25
C GLY A 116 4.94 -19.22 -8.10
N LEU A 117 4.21 -20.25 -7.64
CA LEU A 117 3.00 -20.77 -8.31
C LEU A 117 1.70 -20.10 -7.83
N ARG A 118 1.76 -19.20 -6.85
CA ARG A 118 0.58 -18.53 -6.30
C ARG A 118 0.56 -17.05 -6.73
N GLY A 119 -0.56 -16.62 -7.29
CA GLY A 119 -0.82 -15.22 -7.57
C GLY A 119 -1.55 -14.57 -6.40
N HIS A 120 -1.05 -13.45 -5.92
CA HIS A 120 -1.68 -12.59 -4.93
C HIS A 120 -2.22 -11.35 -5.66
N ARG A 121 -3.51 -11.07 -5.48
CA ARG A 121 -4.17 -9.88 -5.99
C ARG A 121 -4.28 -8.86 -4.86
N TYR A 122 -3.68 -7.70 -5.06
CA TYR A 122 -3.80 -6.55 -4.17
C TYR A 122 -4.65 -5.49 -4.85
N GLN A 123 -5.71 -5.06 -4.19
CA GLN A 123 -6.59 -3.99 -4.64
C GLN A 123 -6.34 -2.78 -3.74
N TYR A 124 -5.68 -1.78 -4.30
CA TYR A 124 -5.32 -0.54 -3.62
C TYR A 124 -6.37 0.52 -3.89
N ILE A 125 -6.84 1.17 -2.82
CA ILE A 125 -7.64 2.38 -2.92
C ILE A 125 -6.69 3.56 -3.09
N VAL A 126 -6.80 4.21 -4.23
CA VAL A 126 -6.01 5.39 -4.60
C VAL A 126 -6.86 6.64 -4.39
N ARG A 127 -6.38 7.54 -3.53
CA ARG A 127 -7.08 8.79 -3.19
C ARG A 127 -6.31 9.99 -3.73
N TYR A 128 -7.04 11.03 -4.12
CA TYR A 128 -6.49 12.36 -4.40
C TYR A 128 -7.30 13.42 -3.66
N CYS A 129 -6.60 14.29 -2.92
CA CYS A 129 -7.19 15.47 -2.32
C CYS A 129 -7.56 16.52 -3.38
N ASP A 130 -8.33 17.54 -2.99
CA ASP A 130 -8.77 18.64 -3.86
C ASP A 130 -7.63 19.24 -4.69
N LEU A 131 -6.48 19.49 -4.06
CA LEU A 131 -5.31 20.06 -4.72
C LEU A 131 -4.72 19.12 -5.79
N CYS A 132 -4.71 17.81 -5.53
CA CYS A 132 -4.05 16.84 -6.41
C CYS A 132 -5.00 16.22 -7.45
N SER A 133 -6.31 16.29 -7.24
CA SER A 133 -7.31 15.65 -8.11
C SER A 133 -7.26 16.15 -9.56
N PRO A 134 -7.16 17.47 -9.86
CA PRO A 134 -7.00 17.97 -11.23
C PRO A 134 -5.75 17.44 -11.94
N LEU A 135 -4.72 17.13 -11.15
CA LEU A 135 -3.40 16.67 -11.60
C LEU A 135 -3.22 15.16 -11.49
N SER A 136 -4.29 14.42 -11.20
CA SER A 136 -4.24 12.97 -10.95
C SER A 136 -3.62 12.17 -12.10
N ARG A 137 -3.80 12.61 -13.35
CA ARG A 137 -3.17 12.00 -14.54
C ARG A 137 -1.65 12.06 -14.54
N PHE A 138 -1.08 13.06 -13.87
CA PHE A 138 0.38 13.24 -13.75
C PHE A 138 0.90 12.79 -12.39
N GLY A 139 0.13 12.07 -11.59
CA GLY A 139 0.54 11.67 -10.25
C GLY A 139 0.50 12.79 -9.21
N GLY A 140 -0.32 13.83 -9.43
CA GLY A 140 -0.50 14.95 -8.51
C GLY A 140 0.74 15.86 -8.39
N VAL A 141 0.88 16.51 -7.24
CA VAL A 141 1.97 17.48 -6.99
C VAL A 141 3.34 16.81 -7.05
N LYS A 142 3.48 15.58 -6.52
CA LYS A 142 4.73 14.80 -6.58
C LYS A 142 5.17 14.54 -8.03
N GLY A 143 4.24 14.14 -8.89
CA GLY A 143 4.58 13.86 -10.27
C GLY A 143 4.83 15.12 -11.11
N LEU A 144 4.18 16.25 -10.80
CA LEU A 144 4.58 17.55 -11.38
C LEU A 144 5.99 17.96 -10.95
N ALA A 145 6.32 17.82 -9.67
CA ALA A 145 7.65 18.13 -9.17
C ALA A 145 8.71 17.27 -9.88
N TYR A 146 8.44 15.97 -10.06
CA TYR A 146 9.30 15.08 -10.82
C TYR A 146 9.45 15.50 -12.29
N ALA A 147 8.36 15.85 -12.96
CA ALA A 147 8.43 16.33 -14.34
C ALA A 147 9.25 17.62 -14.46
N ALA A 148 9.06 18.57 -13.54
CA ALA A 148 9.80 19.82 -13.51
C ALA A 148 11.30 19.60 -13.29
N THR A 149 11.68 18.70 -12.37
CA THR A 149 13.10 18.40 -12.14
C THR A 149 13.73 17.73 -13.36
N VAL A 150 13.04 16.80 -14.02
CA VAL A 150 13.53 16.17 -15.25
C VAL A 150 13.75 17.21 -16.36
N VAL A 151 12.77 18.07 -16.61
CA VAL A 151 12.88 19.13 -17.64
C VAL A 151 14.01 20.10 -17.31
N ALA A 152 14.10 20.56 -16.06
CA ALA A 152 15.17 21.46 -15.62
C ALA A 152 16.56 20.81 -15.77
N THR A 153 16.69 19.53 -15.42
CA THR A 153 17.96 18.79 -15.55
C THR A 153 18.38 18.67 -17.01
N VAL A 154 17.45 18.34 -17.90
CA VAL A 154 17.72 18.26 -19.35
C VAL A 154 18.10 19.62 -19.92
N ALA A 155 17.36 20.68 -19.57
CA ALA A 155 17.65 22.03 -20.05
C ALA A 155 19.02 22.53 -19.58
N ALA A 156 19.37 22.30 -18.31
CA ALA A 156 20.69 22.63 -17.78
C ALA A 156 21.80 21.85 -18.50
N GLY A 157 21.60 20.54 -18.72
CA GLY A 157 22.56 19.72 -19.46
C GLY A 157 22.81 20.22 -20.89
N VAL A 158 21.75 20.61 -21.61
CA VAL A 158 21.87 21.20 -22.95
C VAL A 158 22.56 22.55 -22.90
N PHE A 159 22.21 23.40 -21.94
CA PHE A 159 22.83 24.72 -21.78
C PHE A 159 24.34 24.61 -21.54
N PHE A 160 24.78 23.77 -20.60
CA PHE A 160 26.21 23.55 -20.34
C PHE A 160 26.94 22.89 -21.50
N TYR A 161 26.26 22.06 -22.30
CA TYR A 161 26.85 21.46 -23.49
C TYR A 161 27.06 22.48 -24.62
N LEU A 162 26.13 23.41 -24.80
CA LEU A 162 26.18 24.43 -25.86
C LEU A 162 26.95 25.69 -25.46
N HIS A 163 27.10 25.95 -24.16
CA HIS A 163 27.85 27.08 -23.58
C HIS A 163 28.86 26.58 -22.54
N PRO A 164 29.99 25.97 -22.98
CA PRO A 164 31.05 25.53 -22.09
C PRO A 164 31.79 26.68 -21.40
#